data_AF-A0A3N5PQA6-F1
#
_entry.id   AF-A0A3N5PQA6-F1
#
_cell.length_a   1.000
_cell.length_b   1.000
_cell.length_c   1.000
_cell.angle_alpha   90.00
_cell.angle_beta   90.00
_cell.angle_gamma   90.00
#
_symmetry.space_group_name_H-M   'P 1'
#
loop_
_entity.id
_entity.type
_entity.pdbx_description
1 polymer ?
#
loop_
_entity_poly.entity_id
_entity_poly.type
_entity_poly.pdbx_seq_one_letter_code
_entity_poly.pdbx_strand_id
1 'polypeptide(L)'
;MIEYDSKPFGHGPVHHLDRLLAFQRIERAGVWRCAAAAFLISWPPLVVAAAWEGLAVGGASHESLIFDFVAIARYAIAVPLLVFGESIYVPRLCRIHREFAEGGFVADEDQKRFAELGTRTEHVLGSVWMEVALVVLAYGITFGVQDAQYRTGSSSWATPVIDGLQYRSSAGWWRMLVSHPLFLLLVLRNVVRLCTWTSVLWRISRMNLRLVAVHADRVGGLRFVTTSVYALLPLAFTFGVLMAAPATEGVVVDGMSPWDFQNRIIATPIIALAAFAGPLLVFEQQLWRLKVQGVFDYGNLATRVGRRFEARWLTRSPVTESVLDAPDFSATTDLFSIVANVRESRLVLVDSLVMVPLIVTVLAPFVPLFLALVRVDEILKFVWRAVM
;
A
#
# COMPACT_ATOMS: atom_id res chain seq x y z
N MET A 1 15.04 -22.23 -20.94
CA MET A 1 14.99 -20.94 -20.23
C MET A 1 14.08 -20.05 -21.07
N ILE A 2 12.82 -19.89 -20.67
CA ILE A 2 11.84 -19.08 -21.40
C ILE A 2 12.10 -17.63 -20.99
N GLU A 3 12.42 -16.76 -21.95
CA GLU A 3 12.61 -15.33 -21.69
C GLU A 3 11.25 -14.72 -21.30
N TYR A 4 11.11 -14.34 -20.03
CA TYR A 4 9.86 -13.86 -19.45
C TYR A 4 9.83 -12.32 -19.44
N ASP A 5 9.39 -11.72 -20.55
CA ASP A 5 9.33 -10.25 -20.73
C ASP A 5 8.00 -9.60 -20.30
N SER A 6 7.09 -10.35 -19.65
CA SER A 6 5.78 -9.79 -19.27
C SER A 6 5.90 -8.74 -18.15
N LYS A 7 5.26 -7.58 -18.35
CA LYS A 7 5.17 -6.47 -17.38
C LYS A 7 3.71 -6.26 -16.97
N PRO A 8 3.12 -7.17 -16.17
CA PRO A 8 1.68 -7.22 -15.93
C PRO A 8 1.09 -5.95 -15.32
N PHE A 9 1.90 -5.16 -14.60
CA PHE A 9 1.47 -3.89 -14.00
C PHE A 9 1.99 -2.66 -14.76
N GLY A 10 2.89 -2.85 -15.72
CA GLY A 10 3.56 -1.78 -16.48
C GLY A 10 2.63 -1.01 -17.40
N HIS A 11 1.52 -1.64 -17.81
CA HIS A 11 0.45 -1.00 -18.54
C HIS A 11 -0.58 -0.45 -17.54
N GLY A 12 -0.93 0.83 -17.71
CA GLY A 12 -1.98 1.49 -16.93
C GLY A 12 -3.17 1.87 -17.79
N PRO A 13 -4.34 2.05 -17.17
CA PRO A 13 -5.59 2.42 -17.83
C PRO A 13 -5.62 3.91 -18.22
N VAL A 14 -4.49 4.45 -18.70
CA VAL A 14 -4.43 5.76 -19.38
C VAL A 14 -3.55 5.65 -20.63
N HIS A 15 -3.23 4.44 -21.11
CA HIS A 15 -2.26 4.26 -22.19
C HIS A 15 -2.67 4.95 -23.50
N HIS A 16 -3.98 5.15 -23.69
CA HIS A 16 -4.55 5.80 -24.86
C HIS A 16 -4.81 7.30 -24.67
N LEU A 17 -5.19 7.74 -23.46
CA LEU A 17 -5.32 9.16 -23.11
C LEU A 17 -3.96 9.86 -22.93
N ASP A 18 -2.92 9.10 -22.55
CA ASP A 18 -1.54 9.58 -22.42
C ASP A 18 -0.93 9.99 -23.78
N ARG A 19 -1.46 9.49 -24.92
CA ARG A 19 -1.09 9.97 -26.26
C ARG A 19 -1.61 11.38 -26.57
N LEU A 20 -2.72 11.79 -25.97
CA LEU A 20 -3.29 13.13 -26.15
C LEU A 20 -2.64 14.17 -25.23
N LEU A 21 -2.08 13.73 -24.09
CA LEU A 21 -1.47 14.61 -23.07
C LEU A 21 0.06 14.51 -22.97
N ALA A 22 0.74 13.83 -23.89
CA ALA A 22 2.20 13.66 -23.92
C ALA A 22 2.79 12.99 -22.65
N PHE A 23 2.06 12.07 -22.03
CA PHE A 23 2.55 11.24 -20.92
C PHE A 23 3.25 9.98 -21.48
N GLN A 24 4.29 10.18 -22.30
CA GLN A 24 5.11 9.07 -22.78
C GLN A 24 6.01 8.55 -21.65
N ARG A 25 6.11 7.21 -21.60
CA ARG A 25 7.21 6.40 -21.03
C ARG A 25 7.66 6.88 -19.65
N ILE A 26 7.28 6.13 -18.62
CA ILE A 26 7.82 6.25 -17.26
C ILE A 26 9.32 5.86 -17.28
N GLU A 27 10.15 6.73 -17.84
CA GLU A 27 11.51 6.94 -17.41
C GLU A 27 11.46 7.90 -16.22
N ARG A 28 12.37 7.73 -15.25
CA ARG A 28 12.35 8.46 -13.96
C ARG A 28 12.25 9.99 -14.10
N ALA A 29 12.66 10.56 -15.23
CA ALA A 29 12.59 12.00 -15.51
C ALA A 29 11.18 12.53 -15.85
N GLY A 30 10.25 11.67 -16.30
CA GLY A 30 8.89 12.09 -16.68
C GLY A 30 7.92 12.20 -15.50
N VAL A 31 8.10 11.39 -14.45
CA VAL A 31 7.13 11.25 -13.34
C VAL A 31 6.87 12.56 -12.60
N TRP A 32 7.92 13.33 -12.30
CA TRP A 32 7.77 14.61 -11.61
C TRP A 32 7.01 15.63 -12.45
N ARG A 33 7.19 15.61 -13.78
CA ARG A 33 6.42 16.45 -14.71
C ARG A 33 4.94 16.04 -14.72
N CYS A 34 4.67 14.74 -14.69
CA CYS A 34 3.33 14.18 -14.61
C CYS A 34 2.61 14.58 -13.31
N ALA A 35 3.26 14.41 -12.17
CA ALA A 35 2.72 14.81 -10.87
C ALA A 35 2.52 16.33 -10.77
N ALA A 36 3.48 17.12 -11.29
CA ALA A 36 3.36 18.57 -11.36
C ALA A 36 2.21 19.00 -12.28
N ALA A 37 2.05 18.39 -13.45
CA ALA A 37 0.93 18.68 -14.35
C ALA A 37 -0.41 18.32 -13.69
N ALA A 38 -0.51 17.16 -13.03
CA ALA A 38 -1.72 16.77 -12.30
C ALA A 38 -2.07 17.78 -11.21
N PHE A 39 -1.08 18.25 -10.43
CA PHE A 39 -1.24 19.32 -9.46
C PHE A 39 -1.68 20.65 -10.10
N LEU A 40 -1.01 21.07 -11.18
CA LEU A 40 -1.29 22.32 -11.89
C LEU A 40 -2.70 22.34 -12.51
N ILE A 41 -3.25 21.17 -12.85
CA ILE A 41 -4.62 21.04 -13.37
C ILE A 41 -5.63 20.99 -12.21
N SER A 42 -5.31 20.27 -11.12
CA SER A 42 -6.25 20.03 -10.03
C SER A 42 -6.42 21.21 -9.08
N TRP A 43 -5.37 21.99 -8.79
CA TRP A 43 -5.38 22.93 -7.67
C TRP A 43 -5.23 24.41 -8.04
N PRO A 44 -4.18 24.89 -8.73
CA PRO A 44 -4.01 26.33 -8.99
C PRO A 44 -5.19 27.02 -9.70
N PRO A 45 -5.86 26.42 -10.70
CA PRO A 45 -7.02 27.05 -11.33
C PRO A 45 -8.17 27.28 -10.34
N LEU A 46 -8.36 26.38 -9.36
CA LEU A 46 -9.33 26.57 -8.28
C LEU A 46 -8.97 27.79 -7.43
N VAL A 47 -7.70 27.90 -7.05
CA VAL A 47 -7.22 29.00 -6.21
C VAL A 47 -7.35 30.34 -6.94
N VAL A 48 -6.98 30.40 -8.22
CA VAL A 48 -7.11 31.60 -9.04
C VAL A 48 -8.58 31.99 -9.21
N ALA A 49 -9.46 31.03 -9.53
CA ALA A 49 -10.89 31.25 -9.67
C ALA A 49 -11.52 31.73 -8.35
N ALA A 50 -11.17 31.10 -7.23
CA ALA A 50 -11.64 31.49 -5.91
C ALA A 50 -11.12 32.88 -5.52
N ALA A 51 -9.86 33.20 -5.83
CA ALA A 51 -9.27 34.51 -5.54
C ALA A 51 -9.94 35.63 -6.35
N TRP A 52 -10.25 35.38 -7.63
CA TRP A 52 -10.96 36.34 -8.47
C TRP A 52 -12.37 36.68 -7.96
N GLU A 53 -13.04 35.71 -7.33
CA GLU A 53 -14.37 35.92 -6.75
C GLU A 53 -14.34 36.33 -5.27
N GLY A 54 -13.16 36.55 -4.68
CA GLY A 54 -13.02 36.91 -3.26
C GLY A 54 -13.29 35.76 -2.28
N LEU A 55 -13.35 34.51 -2.77
CA LEU A 55 -13.63 33.29 -2.02
C LEU A 55 -12.35 32.52 -1.62
N ALA A 56 -11.17 33.00 -2.02
CA ALA A 56 -9.90 32.43 -1.54
C ALA A 56 -9.71 32.71 -0.04
N VAL A 57 -9.98 33.95 0.37
CA VAL A 57 -9.97 34.42 1.76
C VAL A 57 -11.27 35.22 1.96
N GLY A 58 -12.34 34.49 2.27
CA GLY A 58 -13.68 35.03 2.48
C GLY A 58 -13.91 35.59 3.89
N GLY A 59 -15.12 36.09 4.13
CA GLY A 59 -15.50 36.69 5.41
C GLY A 59 -15.73 35.67 6.55
N ALA A 60 -16.14 34.44 6.20
CA ALA A 60 -16.28 33.32 7.12
C ALA A 60 -15.32 32.17 6.74
N SER A 61 -14.97 31.33 7.72
CA SER A 61 -14.03 30.23 7.53
C SER A 61 -14.49 29.24 6.44
N HIS A 62 -15.76 28.84 6.40
CA HIS A 62 -16.28 27.92 5.38
C HIS A 62 -16.39 28.52 3.96
N GLU A 63 -16.45 29.85 3.87
CA GLU A 63 -16.48 30.56 2.58
C GLU A 63 -15.08 30.75 1.99
N SER A 64 -14.04 30.44 2.76
CA SER A 64 -12.64 30.60 2.38
C SER A 64 -12.04 29.26 1.94
N LEU A 65 -11.58 29.18 0.69
CA LEU A 65 -10.91 27.99 0.16
C LEU A 65 -9.70 27.55 1.00
N ILE A 66 -8.98 28.51 1.60
CA ILE A 66 -7.79 28.20 2.43
C ILE A 66 -8.09 27.39 3.70
N PHE A 67 -9.35 27.41 4.16
CA PHE A 67 -9.81 26.67 5.33
C PHE A 67 -10.55 25.37 4.95
N ASP A 68 -10.74 25.08 3.65
CA ASP A 68 -11.20 23.76 3.19
C ASP A 68 -9.98 22.81 3.12
N PHE A 69 -9.62 22.26 4.28
CA PHE A 69 -8.51 21.32 4.43
C PHE A 69 -8.75 20.06 3.60
N VAL A 70 -10.01 19.66 3.41
CA VAL A 70 -10.38 18.52 2.58
C VAL A 70 -10.05 18.77 1.11
N ALA A 71 -10.33 19.95 0.58
CA ALA A 71 -9.99 20.34 -0.79
C ALA A 71 -8.47 20.43 -0.98
N ILE A 72 -7.75 21.03 -0.04
CA ILE A 72 -6.27 21.08 -0.06
C ILE A 72 -5.70 19.65 -0.07
N ALA A 73 -6.15 18.80 0.84
CA ALA A 73 -5.69 17.42 0.95
C ALA A 73 -5.95 16.61 -0.31
N ARG A 74 -7.12 16.76 -0.94
CA ARG A 74 -7.47 16.03 -2.18
C ARG A 74 -6.68 16.55 -3.37
N TYR A 75 -6.73 17.86 -3.62
CA TYR A 75 -6.32 18.43 -4.90
C TYR A 75 -4.87 18.90 -4.91
N ALA A 76 -4.37 19.45 -3.80
CA ALA A 76 -3.00 19.93 -3.71
C ALA A 76 -2.02 18.81 -3.31
N ILE A 77 -2.45 17.85 -2.48
CA ILE A 77 -1.57 16.83 -1.90
C ILE A 77 -1.80 15.44 -2.51
N ALA A 78 -3.03 14.92 -2.44
CA ALA A 78 -3.29 13.53 -2.84
C ALA A 78 -3.14 13.31 -4.35
N VAL A 79 -3.65 14.20 -5.20
CA VAL A 79 -3.51 14.10 -6.67
C VAL A 79 -2.05 13.88 -7.11
N PRO A 80 -1.07 14.76 -6.78
CA PRO A 80 0.32 14.53 -7.18
C PRO A 80 0.93 13.29 -6.52
N LEU A 81 0.59 12.98 -5.27
CA LEU A 81 1.11 11.79 -4.58
C LEU A 81 0.59 10.47 -5.18
N LEU A 82 -0.66 10.42 -5.65
CA LEU A 82 -1.22 9.25 -6.32
C LEU A 82 -0.47 8.95 -7.63
N VAL A 83 -0.11 9.99 -8.38
CA VAL A 83 0.69 9.87 -9.61
C VAL A 83 2.13 9.47 -9.28
N PHE A 84 2.73 10.13 -8.28
CA PHE A 84 4.09 9.84 -7.86
C PHE A 84 4.25 8.41 -7.33
N GLY A 85 3.33 7.97 -6.47
CA GLY A 85 3.34 6.63 -5.88
C GLY A 85 3.32 5.52 -6.92
N GLU A 86 2.60 5.71 -8.02
CA GLU A 86 2.53 4.74 -9.12
C GLU A 86 3.90 4.43 -9.72
N SER A 87 4.76 5.46 -9.85
CA SER A 87 6.13 5.26 -10.35
C SER A 87 7.02 4.41 -9.45
N ILE A 88 6.64 4.26 -8.18
CA ILE A 88 7.40 3.51 -7.18
C ILE A 88 6.86 2.08 -7.08
N TYR A 89 5.55 1.92 -6.88
CA TYR A 89 4.98 0.60 -6.65
C TYR A 89 4.87 -0.22 -7.93
N VAL A 90 4.53 0.36 -9.09
CA VAL A 90 4.33 -0.43 -10.33
C VAL A 90 5.59 -1.22 -10.72
N PRO A 91 6.78 -0.61 -10.81
CA PRO A 91 7.99 -1.36 -11.12
C PRO A 91 8.32 -2.42 -10.06
N ARG A 92 7.99 -2.15 -8.79
CA ARG A 92 8.21 -3.11 -7.70
C ARG A 92 7.30 -4.32 -7.83
N LEU A 93 6.01 -4.13 -8.10
CA LEU A 93 5.06 -5.23 -8.28
C LEU A 93 5.44 -6.10 -9.49
N CYS A 94 5.85 -5.48 -10.60
CA CYS A 94 6.39 -6.21 -11.76
C CYS A 94 7.65 -7.01 -11.39
N ARG A 95 8.58 -6.44 -10.61
CA ARG A 95 9.78 -7.15 -10.16
C ARG A 95 9.43 -8.34 -9.27
N ILE A 96 8.51 -8.20 -8.32
CA ILE A 96 8.08 -9.29 -7.45
C ILE A 96 7.44 -10.41 -8.28
N HIS A 97 6.57 -10.06 -9.24
CA HIS A 97 5.99 -11.04 -10.15
C HIS A 97 7.07 -11.78 -10.95
N ARG A 98 8.05 -11.07 -11.51
CA ARG A 98 9.15 -11.69 -12.26
C ARG A 98 10.02 -12.59 -11.38
N GLU A 99 10.28 -12.19 -10.13
CA GLU A 99 11.03 -12.98 -9.15
C GLU A 99 10.39 -14.35 -8.89
N PHE A 100 9.06 -14.47 -8.91
CA PHE A 100 8.39 -15.77 -8.81
C PHE A 100 8.78 -16.74 -9.94
N ALA A 101 9.01 -16.23 -11.16
CA ALA A 101 9.45 -17.01 -12.30
C ALA A 101 10.98 -17.21 -12.32
N GLU A 102 11.76 -16.12 -12.23
CA GLU A 102 13.23 -16.13 -12.29
C GLU A 102 13.85 -16.89 -11.11
N GLY A 103 13.27 -16.77 -9.91
CA GLY A 103 13.72 -17.47 -8.70
C GLY A 103 13.29 -18.94 -8.63
N GLY A 104 12.57 -19.46 -9.63
CA GLY A 104 12.15 -20.87 -9.66
C GLY A 104 11.12 -21.24 -8.59
N PHE A 105 10.40 -20.25 -8.03
CA PHE A 105 9.39 -20.49 -6.99
C PHE A 105 8.16 -21.21 -7.52
N VAL A 106 7.78 -21.01 -8.78
CA VAL A 106 6.64 -21.69 -9.40
C VAL A 106 7.09 -23.04 -9.98
N ALA A 107 6.44 -24.14 -9.58
CA ALA A 107 6.73 -25.46 -10.13
C ALA A 107 6.44 -25.54 -11.63
N ASP A 108 7.17 -26.42 -12.33
CA ASP A 108 7.12 -26.53 -13.81
C ASP A 108 5.70 -26.80 -14.34
N GLU A 109 4.87 -27.51 -13.56
CA GLU A 109 3.47 -27.81 -13.84
C GLU A 109 2.59 -26.56 -13.92
N ASP A 110 2.86 -25.54 -13.10
CA ASP A 110 2.08 -24.31 -13.01
C ASP A 110 2.66 -23.15 -13.84
N GLN A 111 3.81 -23.34 -14.52
CA GLN A 111 4.48 -22.28 -15.31
C GLN A 111 3.58 -21.70 -16.40
N LYS A 112 2.79 -22.53 -17.09
CA LYS A 112 1.83 -22.06 -18.11
C LYS A 112 0.75 -21.18 -17.49
N ARG A 113 0.17 -21.65 -16.37
CA ARG A 113 -0.88 -20.93 -15.62
C ARG A 113 -0.37 -19.61 -15.05
N PHE A 114 0.90 -19.56 -14.65
CA PHE A 114 1.57 -18.34 -14.19
C PHE A 114 1.78 -17.33 -15.34
N ALA A 115 2.23 -17.79 -16.51
CA ALA A 115 2.37 -16.95 -17.69
C ALA A 115 1.01 -16.36 -18.14
N GLU A 116 -0.04 -17.18 -18.18
CA GLU A 116 -1.41 -16.75 -18.48
C GLU A 116 -1.96 -15.74 -17.46
N LEU A 117 -1.59 -15.87 -16.19
CA LEU A 117 -1.94 -14.91 -15.15
C LEU A 117 -1.31 -13.55 -15.42
N GLY A 118 -0.03 -13.52 -15.80
CA GLY A 118 0.69 -12.32 -16.17
C GLY A 118 0.03 -11.61 -17.36
N THR A 119 -0.17 -12.33 -18.47
CA THR A 119 -0.79 -11.77 -19.69
C THR A 119 -2.21 -11.29 -19.42
N ARG A 120 -3.04 -12.05 -18.70
CA ARG A 120 -4.41 -11.63 -18.35
C ARG A 120 -4.41 -10.36 -17.52
N THR A 121 -3.48 -10.23 -16.57
CA THR A 121 -3.36 -9.03 -15.72
C THR A 121 -3.03 -7.80 -16.57
N GLU A 122 -2.11 -7.97 -17.51
CA GLU A 122 -1.73 -6.94 -18.48
C GLU A 122 -2.92 -6.49 -19.33
N HIS A 123 -3.70 -7.43 -19.88
CA HIS A 123 -4.86 -7.13 -20.70
C HIS A 123 -5.97 -6.41 -19.91
N VAL A 124 -6.21 -6.81 -18.67
CA VAL A 124 -7.24 -6.17 -17.82
C VAL A 124 -6.85 -4.74 -17.47
N LEU A 125 -5.60 -4.52 -17.07
CA LEU A 125 -5.11 -3.20 -16.66
C LEU A 125 -4.83 -2.26 -17.85
N GLY A 126 -4.57 -2.81 -19.04
CA GLY A 126 -4.38 -2.07 -20.29
C GLY A 126 -5.66 -1.91 -21.13
N SER A 127 -6.83 -2.34 -20.65
CA SER A 127 -8.08 -2.28 -21.42
C SER A 127 -8.65 -0.87 -21.49
N VAL A 128 -8.93 -0.37 -22.71
CA VAL A 128 -9.62 0.92 -22.95
C VAL A 128 -10.97 0.97 -22.22
N TRP A 129 -11.69 -0.14 -22.18
CA TRP A 129 -12.99 -0.22 -21.51
C TRP A 129 -12.88 -0.05 -19.99
N MET A 130 -11.76 -0.49 -19.39
CA MET A 130 -11.48 -0.21 -17.99
C MET A 130 -11.28 1.29 -17.78
N GLU A 131 -10.55 1.97 -18.66
CA GLU A 131 -10.36 3.43 -18.60
C GLU A 131 -11.70 4.18 -18.66
N VAL A 132 -12.52 3.84 -19.66
CA VAL A 132 -13.85 4.44 -19.86
C VAL A 132 -14.74 4.19 -18.65
N ALA A 133 -14.77 2.96 -18.12
CA ALA A 133 -15.55 2.64 -16.93
C ALA A 133 -15.11 3.45 -15.70
N LEU A 134 -13.79 3.64 -15.52
CA LEU A 134 -13.25 4.45 -14.43
C LEU A 134 -13.62 5.94 -14.57
N VAL A 135 -13.58 6.49 -15.79
CA VAL A 135 -13.99 7.88 -16.07
C VAL A 135 -15.48 8.06 -15.80
N VAL A 136 -16.32 7.17 -16.34
CA VAL A 136 -17.77 7.22 -16.12
C VAL A 136 -18.10 7.11 -14.64
N LEU A 137 -17.42 6.22 -13.90
CA LEU A 137 -17.60 6.06 -12.47
C LEU A 137 -17.13 7.30 -11.69
N ALA A 138 -16.00 7.89 -12.05
CA ALA A 138 -15.47 9.09 -11.40
C ALA A 138 -16.42 10.29 -11.55
N TYR A 139 -16.94 10.53 -12.76
CA TYR A 139 -17.95 11.56 -12.98
C TYR A 139 -19.27 11.21 -12.29
N GLY A 140 -19.77 9.97 -12.42
CA GLY A 140 -21.00 9.52 -11.77
C GLY A 140 -20.98 9.73 -10.25
N ILE A 141 -19.88 9.37 -9.59
CA ILE A 141 -19.69 9.64 -8.15
C ILE A 141 -19.65 11.15 -7.90
N THR A 142 -18.89 11.92 -8.70
CA THR A 142 -18.77 13.38 -8.53
C THR A 142 -20.14 14.07 -8.53
N PHE A 143 -20.99 13.76 -9.51
CA PHE A 143 -22.35 14.32 -9.59
C PHE A 143 -23.25 13.79 -8.48
N GLY A 144 -23.11 12.51 -8.10
CA GLY A 144 -23.96 11.87 -7.08
C GLY A 144 -23.69 12.33 -5.64
N VAL A 145 -22.47 12.76 -5.30
CA VAL A 145 -22.11 13.16 -3.92
C VAL A 145 -22.07 14.69 -3.72
N GLN A 146 -22.45 15.47 -4.72
CA GLN A 146 -22.33 16.92 -4.71
C GLN A 146 -23.06 17.57 -3.53
N ASP A 147 -24.32 17.19 -3.30
CA ASP A 147 -25.15 17.77 -2.24
C ASP A 147 -24.73 17.32 -0.84
N ALA A 148 -24.11 16.14 -0.74
CA ALA A 148 -23.57 15.63 0.53
C ALA A 148 -22.27 16.33 0.93
N GLN A 149 -21.46 16.76 -0.04
CA GLN A 149 -20.18 17.43 0.21
C GLN A 149 -20.35 18.91 0.55
N TYR A 150 -21.28 19.59 -0.11
CA TYR A 150 -21.56 21.01 0.12
C TYR A 150 -23.07 21.16 0.32
N ARG A 151 -23.52 20.93 1.57
CA ARG A 151 -24.95 20.86 1.91
C ARG A 151 -25.68 22.11 1.41
N THR A 152 -26.79 21.88 0.71
CA THR A 152 -27.76 22.90 0.32
C THR A 152 -28.16 23.72 1.55
N GLY A 153 -27.96 25.03 1.49
CA GLY A 153 -28.23 25.95 2.61
C GLY A 153 -27.03 26.35 3.47
N SER A 154 -25.83 25.79 3.25
CA SER A 154 -24.58 26.27 3.86
C SER A 154 -23.72 27.00 2.83
N SER A 155 -23.31 28.23 3.13
CA SER A 155 -22.44 29.03 2.25
C SER A 155 -21.01 28.44 2.27
N SER A 156 -20.44 28.23 1.09
CA SER A 156 -19.06 27.75 0.93
C SER A 156 -18.41 28.39 -0.28
N TRP A 157 -17.08 28.32 -0.38
CA TRP A 157 -16.35 28.82 -1.56
C TRP A 157 -16.81 28.16 -2.89
N ALA A 158 -17.34 26.93 -2.85
CA ALA A 158 -17.78 26.21 -4.04
C ALA A 158 -19.24 26.52 -4.41
N THR A 159 -20.08 26.79 -3.41
CA THR A 159 -21.47 27.19 -3.60
C THR A 159 -21.84 28.32 -2.64
N PRO A 160 -21.40 29.57 -2.92
CA PRO A 160 -21.69 30.69 -2.06
C PRO A 160 -23.20 31.02 -2.10
N VAL A 161 -23.71 31.52 -0.97
CA VAL A 161 -25.08 32.05 -0.88
C VAL A 161 -25.01 33.57 -0.95
N ILE A 162 -25.52 34.15 -2.02
CA ILE A 162 -25.56 35.61 -2.25
C ILE A 162 -27.04 35.99 -2.35
N ASP A 163 -27.47 36.96 -1.53
CA ASP A 163 -28.87 37.43 -1.46
C ASP A 163 -29.91 36.30 -1.26
N GLY A 164 -29.55 35.26 -0.50
CA GLY A 164 -30.41 34.11 -0.21
C GLY A 164 -30.53 33.10 -1.35
N LEU A 165 -29.85 33.32 -2.48
CA LEU A 165 -29.77 32.39 -3.60
C LEU A 165 -28.41 31.69 -3.61
N GLN A 166 -28.43 30.37 -3.74
CA GLN A 166 -27.23 29.56 -3.83
C GLN A 166 -26.75 29.51 -5.28
N TYR A 167 -25.55 30.04 -5.52
CA TYR A 167 -24.90 29.99 -6.82
C TYR A 167 -23.70 29.06 -6.77
N ARG A 168 -23.22 28.61 -7.93
CA ARG A 168 -21.97 27.88 -8.04
C ARG A 168 -20.90 28.82 -8.57
N SER A 169 -19.87 29.06 -7.75
CA SER A 169 -18.70 29.86 -8.13
C SER A 169 -17.97 29.25 -9.33
N SER A 170 -17.16 30.04 -10.03
CA SER A 170 -16.27 29.50 -11.06
C SER A 170 -15.32 28.43 -10.50
N ALA A 171 -14.85 28.62 -9.26
CA ALA A 171 -14.07 27.62 -8.53
C ALA A 171 -14.87 26.33 -8.28
N GLY A 172 -16.15 26.46 -7.88
CA GLY A 172 -17.06 25.32 -7.72
C GLY A 172 -17.30 24.54 -9.01
N TRP A 173 -17.41 25.23 -10.15
CA TRP A 173 -17.51 24.60 -11.47
C TRP A 173 -16.23 23.86 -11.86
N TRP A 174 -15.06 24.47 -11.68
CA TRP A 174 -13.78 23.81 -11.96
C TRP A 174 -13.58 22.58 -11.07
N ARG A 175 -13.95 22.67 -9.79
CA ARG A 175 -13.87 21.54 -8.84
C ARG A 175 -14.70 20.37 -9.35
N MET A 176 -15.93 20.64 -9.77
CA MET A 176 -16.89 19.64 -10.20
C MET A 176 -16.54 19.00 -11.55
N LEU A 177 -16.06 19.78 -12.50
CA LEU A 177 -15.81 19.30 -13.86
C LEU A 177 -14.41 18.70 -14.05
N VAL A 178 -13.43 19.18 -13.27
CA VAL A 178 -12.01 18.85 -13.46
C VAL A 178 -11.40 18.24 -12.20
N SER A 179 -11.32 18.98 -11.09
CA SER A 179 -10.49 18.57 -9.95
C SER A 179 -11.00 17.32 -9.23
N HIS A 180 -12.31 17.23 -8.97
CA HIS A 180 -12.91 16.09 -8.28
C HIS A 180 -12.95 14.81 -9.14
N PRO A 181 -13.38 14.87 -10.42
CA PRO A 181 -13.29 13.72 -11.31
C PRO A 181 -11.85 13.22 -11.48
N LEU A 182 -10.87 14.12 -11.64
CA LEU A 182 -9.46 13.76 -11.74
C LEU A 182 -8.97 13.05 -10.46
N PHE A 183 -9.29 13.59 -9.29
CA PHE A 183 -8.96 12.96 -8.00
C PHE A 183 -9.57 11.56 -7.90
N LEU A 184 -10.86 11.42 -8.17
CA LEU A 184 -11.56 10.13 -8.09
C LEU A 184 -11.03 9.13 -9.11
N LEU A 185 -10.73 9.56 -10.33
CA LEU A 185 -10.12 8.72 -11.36
C LEU A 185 -8.79 8.12 -10.86
N LEU A 186 -7.92 8.93 -10.26
CA LEU A 186 -6.65 8.48 -9.71
C LEU A 186 -6.83 7.54 -8.51
N VAL A 187 -7.79 7.83 -7.61
CA VAL A 187 -8.12 6.94 -6.48
C VAL A 187 -8.63 5.59 -6.99
N LEU A 188 -9.64 5.59 -7.87
CA LEU A 188 -10.25 4.38 -8.41
C LEU A 188 -9.23 3.53 -9.18
N ARG A 189 -8.34 4.17 -9.97
CA ARG A 189 -7.23 3.50 -10.64
C ARG A 189 -6.32 2.77 -9.66
N ASN A 190 -5.90 3.44 -8.59
CA ASN A 190 -5.05 2.83 -7.56
C ASN A 190 -5.78 1.69 -6.83
N VAL A 191 -7.08 1.82 -6.56
CA VAL A 191 -7.92 0.76 -5.98
C VAL A 191 -7.98 -0.46 -6.90
N VAL A 192 -8.26 -0.28 -8.20
CA VAL A 192 -8.26 -1.39 -9.17
C VAL A 192 -6.91 -2.10 -9.21
N ARG A 193 -5.80 -1.36 -9.22
CA ARG A 193 -4.46 -1.94 -9.18
C ARG A 193 -4.20 -2.73 -7.90
N LEU A 194 -4.60 -2.21 -6.74
CA LEU A 194 -4.46 -2.90 -5.45
C LEU A 194 -5.30 -4.18 -5.42
N CYS A 195 -6.56 -4.14 -5.86
CA CYS A 195 -7.42 -5.31 -5.97
C CYS A 195 -6.84 -6.36 -6.94
N THR A 196 -6.26 -5.89 -8.06
CA THR A 196 -5.60 -6.76 -9.04
C THR A 196 -4.35 -7.41 -8.44
N TRP A 197 -3.53 -6.65 -7.72
CA TRP A 197 -2.37 -7.18 -7.00
C TRP A 197 -2.75 -8.26 -6.00
N THR A 198 -3.77 -8.02 -5.16
CA THR A 198 -4.31 -9.02 -4.24
C THR A 198 -4.80 -10.26 -4.96
N SER A 199 -5.51 -10.09 -6.07
CA SER A 199 -5.99 -11.19 -6.89
C SER A 199 -4.86 -12.01 -7.51
N VAL A 200 -3.79 -11.37 -7.96
CA VAL A 200 -2.58 -12.02 -8.49
C VAL A 200 -1.90 -12.83 -7.39
N LEU A 201 -1.62 -12.23 -6.22
CA LEU A 201 -1.01 -12.93 -5.09
C LEU A 201 -1.83 -14.14 -4.64
N TRP A 202 -3.15 -13.98 -4.55
CA TRP A 202 -4.05 -15.07 -4.19
C TRP A 202 -4.06 -16.21 -5.22
N ARG A 203 -3.94 -15.90 -6.52
CA ARG A 203 -3.83 -16.94 -7.56
C ARG A 203 -2.48 -17.65 -7.50
N ILE A 204 -1.40 -16.93 -7.23
CA ILE A 204 -0.05 -17.49 -7.05
C ILE A 204 -0.01 -18.38 -5.80
N SER A 205 -0.66 -18.01 -4.70
CA SER A 205 -0.71 -18.85 -3.49
C SER A 205 -1.52 -20.13 -3.65
N ARG A 206 -2.26 -20.26 -4.77
CA ARG A 206 -2.97 -21.49 -5.19
C ARG A 206 -2.21 -22.29 -6.25
N MET A 207 -0.97 -21.91 -6.57
CA MET A 207 -0.05 -22.70 -7.38
C MET A 207 0.86 -23.53 -6.48
N ASN A 208 1.50 -24.54 -7.06
CA ASN A 208 2.51 -25.35 -6.40
C ASN A 208 3.81 -24.56 -6.31
N LEU A 209 4.04 -23.93 -5.15
CA LEU A 209 5.25 -23.17 -4.89
C LEU A 209 6.35 -24.04 -4.28
N ARG A 210 7.54 -24.00 -4.87
CA ARG A 210 8.77 -24.67 -4.42
C ARG A 210 9.43 -23.88 -3.28
N LEU A 211 8.73 -23.76 -2.16
CA LEU A 211 9.23 -23.08 -0.98
C LEU A 211 10.27 -23.94 -0.23
N VAL A 212 11.24 -23.30 0.41
CA VAL A 212 12.33 -23.98 1.11
C VAL A 212 12.21 -23.77 2.62
N ALA A 213 11.88 -24.83 3.37
CA ALA A 213 11.62 -24.74 4.81
C ALA A 213 12.84 -24.26 5.62
N VAL A 214 14.05 -24.59 5.17
CA VAL A 214 15.33 -24.24 5.81
C VAL A 214 15.86 -22.86 5.41
N HIS A 215 15.12 -22.12 4.59
CA HIS A 215 15.63 -20.89 4.02
C HIS A 215 15.96 -19.85 5.09
N ALA A 216 17.05 -19.11 4.88
CA ALA A 216 17.57 -18.13 5.84
C ALA A 216 16.58 -16.99 6.13
N ASP A 217 15.59 -16.81 5.27
CA ASP A 217 14.56 -15.80 5.44
C ASP A 217 13.42 -16.20 6.39
N ARG A 218 13.42 -17.43 6.93
CA ARG A 218 12.38 -17.96 7.83
C ARG A 218 10.94 -17.90 7.27
N VAL A 219 10.72 -17.56 6.00
CA VAL A 219 9.41 -17.48 5.33
C VAL A 219 9.45 -18.17 3.97
N GLY A 220 10.26 -19.22 3.85
CA GLY A 220 10.25 -20.11 2.69
C GLY A 220 10.81 -19.50 1.40
N GLY A 221 11.49 -18.35 1.46
CA GLY A 221 11.96 -17.61 0.28
C GLY A 221 11.05 -16.48 -0.16
N LEU A 222 9.89 -16.30 0.48
CA LEU A 222 8.89 -15.33 0.07
C LEU A 222 9.13 -13.92 0.61
N ARG A 223 10.24 -13.64 1.31
CA ARG A 223 10.48 -12.32 1.90
C ARG A 223 10.52 -11.20 0.86
N PHE A 224 10.92 -11.46 -0.38
CA PHE A 224 10.89 -10.45 -1.44
C PHE A 224 9.48 -9.90 -1.70
N VAL A 225 8.41 -10.67 -1.43
CA VAL A 225 7.02 -10.23 -1.59
C VAL A 225 6.69 -9.09 -0.62
N THR A 226 7.29 -9.07 0.58
CA THR A 226 7.07 -7.99 1.55
C THR A 226 7.52 -6.62 1.04
N THR A 227 8.43 -6.60 0.04
CA THR A 227 8.86 -5.37 -0.61
C THR A 227 7.72 -4.62 -1.32
N SER A 228 6.57 -5.26 -1.60
CA SER A 228 5.40 -4.58 -2.13
C SER A 228 4.84 -3.55 -1.15
N VAL A 229 4.81 -3.87 0.16
CA VAL A 229 4.25 -2.99 1.19
C VAL A 229 5.08 -1.71 1.29
N TYR A 230 6.41 -1.84 1.29
CA TYR A 230 7.32 -0.69 1.30
C TYR A 230 7.15 0.20 0.07
N ALA A 231 6.89 -0.40 -1.11
CA ALA A 231 6.65 0.38 -2.31
C ALA A 231 5.28 1.06 -2.33
N LEU A 232 4.30 0.54 -1.58
CA LEU A 232 2.97 1.12 -1.41
C LEU A 232 2.91 2.21 -0.33
N LEU A 233 4.00 2.49 0.40
CA LEU A 233 4.03 3.53 1.44
C LEU A 233 3.60 4.93 0.96
N PRO A 234 3.96 5.42 -0.24
CA PRO A 234 3.44 6.71 -0.73
C PRO A 234 1.92 6.74 -0.88
N LEU A 235 1.32 5.61 -1.29
CA LEU A 235 -0.13 5.47 -1.40
C LEU A 235 -0.77 5.38 0.00
N ALA A 236 -0.11 4.70 0.94
CA ALA A 236 -0.55 4.63 2.33
C ALA A 236 -0.49 6.01 3.03
N PHE A 237 0.57 6.79 2.78
CA PHE A 237 0.66 8.18 3.23
C PHE A 237 -0.47 9.03 2.65
N THR A 238 -0.76 8.87 1.36
CA THR A 238 -1.88 9.57 0.70
C THR A 238 -3.22 9.23 1.35
N PHE A 239 -3.45 7.95 1.67
CA PHE A 239 -4.61 7.52 2.42
C PHE A 239 -4.68 8.19 3.82
N GLY A 240 -3.55 8.26 4.52
CA GLY A 240 -3.42 8.99 5.78
C GLY A 240 -3.79 10.47 5.67
N VAL A 241 -3.32 11.17 4.63
CA VAL A 241 -3.66 12.57 4.35
C VAL A 241 -5.16 12.74 4.16
N LEU A 242 -5.78 11.87 3.36
CA LEU A 242 -7.23 11.90 3.10
C LEU A 242 -8.05 11.62 4.36
N MET A 243 -7.54 10.81 5.29
CA MET A 243 -8.20 10.53 6.56
C MET A 243 -7.96 11.62 7.61
N ALA A 244 -6.81 12.28 7.60
CA ALA A 244 -6.49 13.36 8.53
C ALA A 244 -7.26 14.65 8.21
N ALA A 245 -7.46 14.97 6.93
CA ALA A 245 -8.00 16.26 6.51
C ALA A 245 -9.38 16.62 7.10
N PRO A 246 -10.40 15.73 7.11
CA PRO A 246 -11.68 16.05 7.74
C PRO A 246 -11.59 16.23 9.26
N ALA A 247 -10.64 15.55 9.92
CA ALA A 247 -10.40 15.75 11.35
C ALA A 247 -9.74 17.11 11.60
N THR A 248 -8.78 17.51 10.76
CA THR A 248 -8.18 18.85 10.82
C THR A 248 -9.19 19.94 10.59
N GLU A 249 -10.06 19.80 9.60
CA GLU A 249 -11.13 20.77 9.34
C GLU A 249 -12.08 20.89 10.53
N GLY A 250 -12.57 19.76 11.07
CA GLY A 250 -13.48 19.79 12.21
C GLY A 250 -12.88 20.43 13.48
N VAL A 251 -11.58 20.22 13.75
CA VAL A 251 -10.96 20.83 14.93
C VAL A 251 -10.61 22.31 14.69
N VAL A 252 -10.03 22.65 13.54
CA VAL A 252 -9.54 24.01 13.26
C VAL A 252 -10.66 24.97 12.87
N VAL A 253 -11.62 24.51 12.07
CA VAL A 253 -12.70 25.33 11.52
C VAL A 253 -13.96 25.23 12.37
N ASP A 254 -14.38 24.02 12.73
CA ASP A 254 -15.63 23.79 13.47
C ASP A 254 -15.45 23.86 14.99
N GLY A 255 -14.21 23.97 15.49
CA GLY A 255 -13.90 24.02 16.91
C GLY A 255 -14.22 22.72 17.68
N MET A 256 -14.34 21.60 16.97
CA MET A 256 -14.63 20.29 17.56
C MET A 256 -13.45 19.78 18.39
N SER A 257 -13.74 18.87 19.31
CA SER A 257 -12.70 18.24 20.11
C SER A 257 -11.89 17.25 19.25
N PRO A 258 -10.55 17.22 19.34
CA PRO A 258 -9.74 16.17 18.68
C PRO A 258 -10.19 14.74 19.06
N TRP A 259 -10.75 14.60 20.26
CA TRP A 259 -11.24 13.34 20.80
C TRP A 259 -12.47 12.80 20.05
N ASP A 260 -13.23 13.65 19.37
CA ASP A 260 -14.39 13.24 18.55
C ASP A 260 -13.96 12.40 17.34
N PHE A 261 -12.68 12.53 16.92
CA PHE A 261 -12.11 11.82 15.78
C PHE A 261 -11.31 10.57 16.15
N GLN A 262 -11.33 10.11 17.42
CA GLN A 262 -10.58 8.93 17.87
C GLN A 262 -10.84 7.68 17.02
N ASN A 263 -12.10 7.43 16.67
CA ASN A 263 -12.50 6.27 15.88
C ASN A 263 -11.88 6.31 14.48
N ARG A 264 -11.77 7.51 13.91
CA ARG A 264 -11.12 7.72 12.61
C ARG A 264 -9.63 7.47 12.70
N ILE A 265 -8.97 7.98 13.74
CA ILE A 265 -7.54 7.78 13.96
C ILE A 265 -7.22 6.29 14.16
N ILE A 266 -8.02 5.56 14.92
CA ILE A 266 -7.83 4.12 15.17
C ILE A 266 -8.17 3.28 13.92
N ALA A 267 -9.25 3.62 13.21
CA ALA A 267 -9.65 2.89 12.00
C ALA A 267 -8.63 3.05 10.86
N THR A 268 -7.95 4.19 10.77
CA THR A 268 -7.00 4.49 9.68
C THR A 268 -5.88 3.43 9.54
N PRO A 269 -5.06 3.11 10.58
CA PRO A 269 -4.03 2.09 10.47
C PRO A 269 -4.63 0.69 10.26
N ILE A 270 -5.81 0.37 10.82
CA ILE A 270 -6.47 -0.92 10.62
C ILE A 270 -6.85 -1.12 9.15
N ILE A 271 -7.49 -0.12 8.54
CA ILE A 271 -7.88 -0.14 7.12
C ILE A 271 -6.62 -0.19 6.24
N ALA A 272 -5.58 0.57 6.57
CA ALA A 272 -4.34 0.56 5.81
C ALA A 272 -3.61 -0.80 5.89
N LEU A 273 -3.53 -1.41 7.08
CA LEU A 273 -2.98 -2.76 7.25
C LEU A 273 -3.76 -3.77 6.42
N ALA A 274 -5.10 -3.73 6.48
CA ALA A 274 -5.96 -4.62 5.69
C ALA A 274 -5.77 -4.42 4.18
N ALA A 275 -5.67 -3.17 3.71
CA ALA A 275 -5.55 -2.84 2.30
C ALA A 275 -4.16 -3.16 1.73
N PHE A 276 -3.08 -2.79 2.42
CA PHE A 276 -1.71 -2.84 1.89
C PHE A 276 -0.92 -4.08 2.34
N ALA A 277 -1.11 -4.56 3.58
CA ALA A 277 -0.42 -5.74 4.10
C ALA A 277 -1.30 -7.00 4.07
N GLY A 278 -2.62 -6.86 4.16
CA GLY A 278 -3.59 -7.95 4.05
C GLY A 278 -3.41 -8.86 2.82
N PRO A 279 -3.05 -8.35 1.63
CA PRO A 279 -2.80 -9.19 0.45
C PRO A 279 -1.69 -10.24 0.65
N LEU A 280 -0.76 -10.05 1.59
CA LEU A 280 0.32 -11.00 1.87
C LEU A 280 -0.14 -12.20 2.70
N LEU A 281 -1.28 -12.09 3.40
CA LEU A 281 -1.83 -13.17 4.23
C LEU A 281 -2.26 -14.39 3.41
N VAL A 282 -2.45 -14.22 2.10
CA VAL A 282 -2.83 -15.31 1.18
C VAL A 282 -1.81 -16.46 1.13
N PHE A 283 -0.57 -16.25 1.59
CA PHE A 283 0.50 -17.26 1.64
C PHE A 283 0.57 -18.03 2.97
N GLU A 284 -0.21 -17.66 3.98
CA GLU A 284 -0.16 -18.27 5.32
C GLU A 284 -0.38 -19.78 5.27
N GLN A 285 -1.34 -20.26 4.47
CA GLN A 285 -1.61 -21.69 4.32
C GLN A 285 -0.43 -22.46 3.71
N GLN A 286 0.34 -21.84 2.81
CA GLN A 286 1.53 -22.47 2.21
C GLN A 286 2.69 -22.50 3.20
N LEU A 287 2.89 -21.41 3.96
CA LEU A 287 3.91 -21.34 5.00
C LEU A 287 3.62 -22.31 6.16
N TRP A 288 2.36 -22.46 6.55
CA TRP A 288 1.94 -23.46 7.52
C TRP A 288 2.28 -24.88 7.06
N ARG A 289 1.87 -25.25 5.83
CA ARG A 289 2.18 -26.57 5.27
C ARG A 289 3.69 -26.82 5.19
N LEU A 290 4.45 -25.81 4.75
CA LEU A 290 5.91 -25.86 4.68
C LEU A 290 6.54 -26.09 6.07
N LYS A 291 6.06 -25.36 7.09
CA LYS A 291 6.56 -25.51 8.46
C LYS A 291 6.24 -26.89 9.02
N VAL A 292 5.01 -27.35 8.89
CA VAL A 292 4.58 -28.67 9.40
C VAL A 292 5.40 -29.78 8.75
N GLN A 293 5.47 -29.79 7.41
CA GLN A 293 6.26 -30.79 6.69
C GLN A 293 7.74 -30.71 7.06
N GLY A 294 8.29 -29.49 7.12
CA GLY A 294 9.68 -29.28 7.53
C GLY A 294 9.99 -29.82 8.93
N VAL A 295 9.11 -29.59 9.90
CA VAL A 295 9.33 -30.08 11.28
C VAL A 295 9.45 -31.61 11.31
N PHE A 296 8.62 -32.33 10.56
CA PHE A 296 8.71 -33.79 10.49
C PHE A 296 9.93 -34.28 9.71
N ASP A 297 10.17 -33.74 8.51
CA ASP A 297 11.25 -34.19 7.63
C ASP A 297 12.63 -33.92 8.24
N TYR A 298 12.86 -32.68 8.68
CA TYR A 298 14.12 -32.27 9.30
C TYR A 298 14.25 -32.78 10.74
N GLY A 299 13.15 -32.95 11.47
CA GLY A 299 13.16 -33.57 12.80
C GLY A 299 13.59 -35.04 12.76
N ASN A 300 13.10 -35.80 11.78
CA ASN A 300 13.52 -37.18 11.55
C ASN A 300 15.01 -37.26 11.16
N LEU A 301 15.48 -36.35 10.31
CA LEU A 301 16.90 -36.26 9.96
C LEU A 301 17.77 -35.95 11.18
N ALA A 302 17.41 -34.94 11.97
CA ALA A 302 18.09 -34.56 13.20
C ALA A 302 18.17 -35.72 14.20
N THR A 303 17.06 -36.46 14.34
CA THR A 303 16.99 -37.63 15.25
C THR A 303 17.94 -38.74 14.80
N ARG A 304 17.97 -39.07 13.50
CA ARG A 304 18.88 -40.10 12.97
C ARG A 304 20.35 -39.73 13.15
N VAL A 305 20.71 -38.48 12.86
CA VAL A 305 22.08 -37.99 13.02
C VAL A 305 22.48 -37.90 14.49
N GLY A 306 21.62 -37.36 15.35
CA GLY A 306 21.85 -37.29 16.80
C GLY A 306 22.09 -38.66 17.43
N ARG A 307 21.26 -39.67 17.12
CA ARG A 307 21.46 -41.04 17.62
C ARG A 307 22.80 -41.64 17.18
N ARG A 308 23.21 -41.39 15.92
CA ARG A 308 24.51 -41.88 15.41
C ARG A 308 25.68 -41.18 16.10
N PHE A 309 25.54 -39.88 16.36
CA PHE A 309 26.52 -39.10 17.09
C PHE A 309 26.67 -39.60 18.53
N GLU A 310 25.57 -39.76 19.26
CA GLU A 310 25.57 -40.27 20.65
C GLU A 310 26.18 -41.66 20.75
N ALA A 311 25.80 -42.59 19.86
CA ALA A 311 26.32 -43.96 19.85
C ALA A 311 27.85 -44.02 19.63
N ARG A 312 28.41 -43.07 18.88
CA ARG A 312 29.86 -43.00 18.59
C ARG A 312 30.63 -42.32 19.71
N TRP A 313 30.11 -41.20 20.23
CA TRP A 313 30.87 -40.31 21.10
C TRP A 313 30.51 -40.39 22.58
N LEU A 314 29.26 -40.71 22.94
CA LEU A 314 28.85 -40.78 24.35
C LEU A 314 29.02 -42.17 24.98
N THR A 315 28.88 -43.24 24.20
CA THR A 315 28.84 -44.60 24.75
C THR A 315 30.17 -45.35 24.68
N ARG A 316 31.13 -44.94 23.82
CA ARG A 316 32.27 -45.80 23.43
C ARG A 316 33.65 -45.15 23.33
N SER A 317 33.81 -43.84 23.55
CA SER A 317 35.09 -43.15 23.28
C SER A 317 35.69 -42.52 24.55
N PRO A 318 36.93 -42.87 24.96
CA PRO A 318 37.65 -42.11 25.98
C PRO A 318 37.95 -40.69 25.44
N VAL A 319 37.83 -39.68 26.31
CA VAL A 319 38.04 -38.27 25.94
C VAL A 319 39.53 -38.03 25.74
N THR A 320 39.96 -37.98 24.48
CA THR A 320 41.33 -37.63 24.06
C THR A 320 41.30 -36.25 23.37
N GLU A 321 42.41 -35.52 23.32
CA GLU A 321 42.52 -34.22 22.61
C GLU A 321 42.04 -34.28 21.15
N SER A 322 42.28 -35.42 20.45
CA SER A 322 41.86 -35.65 19.06
C SER A 322 40.33 -35.73 18.84
N VAL A 323 39.53 -35.72 19.92
CA VAL A 323 38.06 -35.70 19.84
C VAL A 323 37.57 -34.34 19.32
N LEU A 324 38.26 -33.26 19.68
CA LEU A 324 37.88 -31.89 19.28
C LEU A 324 38.08 -31.62 17.78
N ASP A 325 38.97 -32.38 17.13
CA ASP A 325 39.24 -32.25 15.68
C ASP A 325 38.31 -33.11 14.82
N ALA A 326 37.40 -33.88 15.43
CA ALA A 326 36.53 -34.78 14.67
C ALA A 326 35.45 -34.01 13.89
N PRO A 327 35.30 -34.26 12.57
CA PRO A 327 34.37 -33.51 11.71
C PRO A 327 32.90 -33.70 12.08
N ASP A 328 32.58 -34.76 12.84
CA ASP A 328 31.24 -35.10 13.30
C ASP A 328 30.61 -33.99 14.16
N PHE A 329 31.40 -33.29 14.99
CA PHE A 329 30.89 -32.21 15.85
C PHE A 329 30.43 -31.02 15.00
N SER A 330 31.27 -30.56 14.07
CA SER A 330 30.91 -29.47 13.15
C SER A 330 29.71 -29.84 12.30
N ALA A 331 29.72 -31.01 11.66
CA ALA A 331 28.63 -31.44 10.78
C ALA A 331 27.29 -31.58 11.52
N THR A 332 27.31 -32.02 12.78
CA THR A 332 26.10 -32.11 13.61
C THR A 332 25.59 -30.73 14.03
N THR A 333 26.49 -29.80 14.39
CA THR A 333 26.14 -28.42 14.70
C THR A 333 25.56 -27.70 13.47
N ASP A 334 26.14 -27.90 12.29
CA ASP A 334 25.65 -27.32 11.03
C ASP A 334 24.24 -27.84 10.70
N LEU A 335 24.02 -29.15 10.83
CA LEU A 335 22.70 -29.75 10.64
C LEU A 335 21.68 -29.21 11.64
N PHE A 336 22.04 -29.11 12.92
CA PHE A 336 21.13 -28.60 13.94
C PHE A 336 20.82 -27.11 13.73
N SER A 337 21.73 -26.34 13.16
CA SER A 337 21.47 -24.97 12.72
C SER A 337 20.45 -24.92 11.58
N ILE A 338 20.55 -25.82 10.60
CA ILE A 338 19.55 -25.97 9.52
C ILE A 338 18.17 -26.33 10.09
N VAL A 339 18.12 -27.27 11.05
CA VAL A 339 16.87 -27.68 11.72
C VAL A 339 16.29 -26.56 12.58
N ALA A 340 17.14 -25.74 13.22
CA ALA A 340 16.72 -24.57 13.98
C ALA A 340 15.99 -23.56 13.09
N ASN A 341 16.48 -23.30 11.86
CA ASN A 341 15.79 -22.42 10.91
C ASN A 341 14.36 -22.88 10.62
N VAL A 342 14.13 -24.20 10.51
CA VAL A 342 12.80 -24.76 10.30
C VAL A 342 11.88 -24.52 11.51
N ARG A 343 12.40 -24.67 12.73
CA ARG A 343 11.64 -24.40 13.96
C ARG A 343 11.27 -22.93 14.09
N GLU A 344 12.21 -22.05 13.75
CA GLU A 344 12.06 -20.59 13.77
C GLU A 344 11.31 -20.03 12.55
N SER A 345 10.93 -20.89 11.59
CA SER A 345 10.13 -20.46 10.44
C SER A 345 8.81 -19.82 10.87
N ARG A 346 8.44 -18.74 10.21
CA ARG A 346 7.26 -17.94 10.50
C ARG A 346 6.09 -18.40 9.64
N LEU A 347 4.90 -18.27 10.20
CA LEU A 347 3.65 -18.66 9.54
C LEU A 347 3.08 -17.55 8.66
N VAL A 348 3.49 -16.30 8.91
CA VAL A 348 3.00 -15.12 8.21
C VAL A 348 4.17 -14.31 7.65
N LEU A 349 3.92 -13.69 6.48
CA LEU A 349 4.86 -12.77 5.84
C LEU A 349 4.91 -11.39 6.50
N VAL A 350 3.82 -11.02 7.18
CA VAL A 350 3.67 -9.71 7.81
C VAL A 350 4.25 -9.78 9.23
N ASP A 351 5.33 -9.06 9.45
CA ASP A 351 5.97 -8.91 10.77
C ASP A 351 6.00 -7.44 11.20
N SER A 352 6.58 -7.17 12.37
CA SER A 352 6.72 -5.81 12.89
C SER A 352 7.53 -4.90 11.95
N LEU A 353 8.50 -5.44 11.20
CA LEU A 353 9.30 -4.69 10.24
C LEU A 353 8.43 -4.19 9.07
N VAL A 354 7.37 -4.91 8.71
CA VAL A 354 6.40 -4.48 7.68
C VAL A 354 5.31 -3.59 8.28
N MET A 355 4.77 -3.96 9.45
CA MET A 355 3.64 -3.25 10.06
C MET A 355 4.00 -1.85 10.56
N VAL A 356 5.13 -1.72 11.27
CA VAL A 356 5.49 -0.46 11.92
C VAL A 356 5.69 0.68 10.92
N PRO A 357 6.47 0.52 9.83
CA PRO A 357 6.61 1.58 8.83
C PRO A 357 5.29 1.97 8.18
N LEU A 358 4.40 0.99 7.93
CA LEU A 358 3.09 1.24 7.34
C LEU A 358 2.20 2.05 8.30
N ILE A 359 2.12 1.66 9.58
CA ILE A 359 1.35 2.36 10.60
C ILE A 359 1.88 3.79 10.78
N VAL A 360 3.20 3.95 10.94
CA VAL A 360 3.84 5.26 11.09
C VAL A 360 3.57 6.15 9.89
N THR A 361 3.69 5.62 8.68
CA THR A 361 3.45 6.39 7.43
C THR A 361 2.00 6.87 7.33
N VAL A 362 1.04 6.04 7.71
CA VAL A 362 -0.39 6.34 7.62
C VAL A 362 -0.83 7.31 8.71
N LEU A 363 -0.21 7.25 9.89
CA LEU A 363 -0.51 8.15 11.01
C LEU A 363 0.29 9.47 10.96
N ALA A 364 1.38 9.55 10.21
CA ALA A 364 2.20 10.76 10.09
C ALA A 364 1.38 12.03 9.75
N PRO A 365 0.39 12.01 8.83
CA PRO A 365 -0.44 13.17 8.53
C PRO A 365 -1.33 13.67 9.69
N PHE A 366 -1.55 12.85 10.73
CA PHE A 366 -2.29 13.27 11.93
C PHE A 366 -1.40 14.02 12.92
N VAL A 367 -0.07 13.95 12.80
CA VAL A 367 0.85 14.60 13.74
C VAL A 367 0.65 16.12 13.80
N PRO A 368 0.55 16.86 12.68
CA PRO A 368 0.30 18.30 12.72
C PRO A 368 -0.99 18.67 13.46
N LEU A 369 -2.04 17.84 13.36
CA LEU A 369 -3.31 18.04 14.07
C LEU A 369 -3.10 18.06 15.59
N PHE A 370 -2.34 17.09 16.10
CA PHE A 370 -2.04 17.01 17.53
C PHE A 370 -1.09 18.11 17.99
N LEU A 371 -0.06 18.44 17.19
CA LEU A 371 0.91 19.47 17.55
C LEU A 371 0.31 20.88 17.56
N ALA A 372 -0.64 21.17 16.68
CA ALA A 372 -1.23 22.49 16.57
C ALA A 372 -2.22 22.82 17.69
N LEU A 373 -2.88 21.81 18.28
CA LEU A 373 -4.11 22.01 19.07
C LEU A 373 -4.11 21.30 20.42
N VAL A 374 -3.22 20.32 20.64
CA VAL A 374 -3.20 19.50 21.86
C VAL A 374 -1.96 19.82 22.68
N ARG A 375 -2.13 20.23 23.94
CA ARG A 375 -1.01 20.41 24.88
C ARG A 375 -0.27 19.07 25.06
N VAL A 376 1.06 19.11 25.16
CA VAL A 376 1.93 17.91 25.14
C VAL A 376 1.52 16.83 26.17
N ASP A 377 0.94 17.24 27.29
CA ASP A 377 0.45 16.38 28.36
C ASP A 377 -0.76 15.50 27.97
N GLU A 378 -1.58 15.93 27.01
CA GLU A 378 -2.68 15.13 26.47
C GLU A 378 -2.24 14.13 25.39
N ILE A 379 -1.19 14.45 24.63
CA ILE A 379 -0.59 13.54 23.64
C ILE A 379 -0.01 12.29 24.31
N LEU A 380 0.64 12.46 25.46
CA LEU A 380 1.16 11.35 26.28
C LEU A 380 0.06 10.40 26.76
N LYS A 381 -1.11 10.93 27.16
CA LYS A 381 -2.27 10.11 27.55
C LYS A 381 -2.84 9.32 26.37
N PHE A 382 -2.83 9.90 25.15
CA PHE A 382 -3.28 9.22 23.94
C PHE A 382 -2.38 8.03 23.59
N VAL A 383 -1.05 8.22 23.55
CA VAL A 383 -0.10 7.13 23.27
C VAL A 383 -0.27 6.01 24.29
N TRP A 384 -0.44 6.35 25.56
CA TRP A 384 -0.64 5.35 26.62
C TRP A 384 -1.94 4.56 26.48
N ARG A 385 -3.05 5.20 26.06
CA ARG A 385 -4.34 4.54 25.80
C ARG A 385 -4.43 3.79 24.47
N ALA A 386 -3.59 4.12 23.50
CA ALA A 386 -3.55 3.41 22.22
C ALA A 386 -2.63 2.18 22.28
N VAL A 387 -1.72 2.13 23.25
CA VAL A 387 -0.75 1.04 23.46
C VAL A 387 -1.24 0.02 24.49
N MET A 388 -2.08 0.40 25.46
CA MET A 388 -2.85 -0.53 26.31
C MET A 388 -4.22 -0.80 25.72
#